data_AF-A0A925UM77-F1
#
_entry.id   AF-A0A925UM77-F1
#
_cell.length_a   1.000
_cell.length_b   1.000
_cell.length_c   1.000
_cell.angle_alpha   90.00
_cell.angle_beta   90.00
_cell.angle_gamma   90.00
#
_symmetry.space_group_name_H-M   'P 1'
#
loop_
_entity.id
_entity.type
_entity.pdbx_description
1 polymer ?
#
loop_
_entity_poly.entity_id
_entity_poly.type
_entity_poly.pdbx_seq_one_letter_code
_entity_poly.pdbx_strand_id
1 'polypeptide(L)' 'MIQQKMNHANAGVKCIVNTCHYYMQGDQCSAERIEVQPKNARDTQETDCATFITEAQANL' A
#
# COMPACT_ATOMS: atom_id res chain seq x y z
N MET A 1 -4.30 4.19 9.38
CA MET A 1 -4.93 5.45 8.90
C MET A 1 -5.42 5.22 7.48
N ILE A 2 -6.64 5.66 7.14
CA ILE A 2 -7.16 5.52 5.76
C ILE A 2 -6.58 6.66 4.91
N GLN A 3 -5.86 6.30 3.85
CA GLN A 3 -5.34 7.22 2.83
C GLN A 3 -6.27 7.30 1.63
N GLN A 4 -6.14 8.36 0.83
CA GLN A 4 -6.86 8.48 -0.44
C GLN A 4 -6.28 7.53 -1.49
N LYS A 5 -7.16 6.93 -2.31
CA LYS A 5 -6.79 6.16 -3.49
C LYS A 5 -6.72 7.08 -4.70
N MET A 6 -5.55 7.20 -5.31
CA MET A 6 -5.32 7.99 -6.51
C MET A 6 -5.82 7.24 -7.76
N ASN A 7 -6.03 8.00 -8.84
CA ASN A 7 -6.39 7.49 -10.16
C ASN A 7 -5.17 7.06 -11.01
N HIS A 8 -3.97 7.12 -10.46
CA HIS A 8 -2.72 6.72 -11.08
C HIS A 8 -1.84 5.98 -10.07
N ALA A 9 -0.92 5.17 -10.59
CA ALA A 9 0.04 4.45 -9.77
C ALA A 9 1.10 5.40 -9.17
N ASN A 10 1.49 5.11 -7.93
CA ASN A 10 2.71 5.64 -7.36
C ASN A 10 3.92 4.99 -8.05
N ALA A 11 4.77 5.82 -8.67
CA ALA A 11 5.93 5.35 -9.41
C ALA A 11 6.93 4.63 -8.49
N GLY A 12 7.30 3.40 -8.86
CA GLY A 12 8.30 2.61 -8.15
C GLY A 12 7.80 1.84 -6.93
N VAL A 13 6.50 1.89 -6.60
CA VAL A 13 5.91 1.14 -5.48
C VAL A 13 5.14 -0.08 -5.99
N LYS A 14 5.65 -1.27 -5.66
CA LYS A 14 4.98 -2.54 -5.99
C LYS A 14 3.97 -2.92 -4.92
N CYS A 15 2.73 -3.19 -5.32
CA CYS A 15 1.69 -3.77 -4.45
C CYS A 15 1.20 -5.08 -5.08
N ILE A 16 1.61 -6.21 -4.53
CA ILE A 16 1.22 -7.55 -5.02
C ILE A 16 -0.02 -8.11 -4.31
N VAL A 17 -0.53 -7.40 -3.31
CA VAL A 17 -1.69 -7.81 -2.52
C VAL A 17 -2.94 -7.27 -3.21
N ASN A 18 -3.52 -8.06 -4.11
CA ASN A 18 -4.67 -7.64 -4.92
C ASN A 18 -5.96 -7.35 -4.11
N THR A 19 -6.00 -7.74 -2.84
CA THR A 19 -7.08 -7.40 -1.89
C THR A 19 -6.86 -6.08 -1.15
N CYS A 20 -5.72 -5.42 -1.37
CA CYS A 20 -5.46 -4.08 -0.86
C CYS A 20 -6.34 -3.08 -1.61
N HIS A 21 -7.03 -2.20 -0.88
CA HIS A 21 -7.84 -1.13 -1.47
C HIS A 21 -7.03 -0.26 -2.44
N TYR A 22 -5.73 -0.09 -2.20
CA TYR A 22 -4.84 0.70 -3.05
C TYR A 22 -4.18 -0.08 -4.20
N TYR A 23 -4.58 -1.34 -4.44
CA TYR A 23 -4.06 -2.11 -5.57
C TYR A 23 -4.55 -1.53 -6.90
N MET A 24 -3.64 -1.46 -7.87
CA MET A 24 -3.87 -1.20 -9.29
C MET A 24 -3.27 -2.31 -10.13
N GLN A 25 -3.85 -2.53 -11.31
CA GLN A 25 -3.39 -3.53 -12.26
C GLN A 25 -1.89 -3.40 -12.58
N GLY A 26 -1.19 -4.52 -12.67
CA GLY A 26 0.25 -4.56 -12.92
C GLY A 26 1.10 -4.49 -11.65
N ASP A 27 0.56 -4.97 -10.52
CA ASP A 27 1.21 -4.95 -9.20
C ASP A 27 1.60 -3.55 -8.73
N GLN A 28 0.74 -2.56 -9.00
CA GLN A 28 1.00 -1.16 -8.69
C GLN A 28 0.21 -0.72 -7.46
N CYS A 29 0.79 0.18 -6.67
CA CYS A 29 0.08 0.86 -5.58
C CYS A 29 -0.46 2.22 -6.06
N SER A 30 -1.65 2.63 -5.62
CA SER A 30 -2.20 3.97 -5.84
C SER A 30 -2.58 4.71 -4.57
N ALA A 31 -2.00 4.35 -3.43
CA ALA A 31 -2.15 5.14 -2.20
C ALA A 31 -1.45 6.49 -2.36
N GLU A 32 -2.11 7.59 -1.96
CA GLU A 32 -1.51 8.94 -1.97
C GLU A 32 -0.25 9.03 -1.09
N ARG A 33 -0.25 8.32 0.04
CA ARG A 33 0.90 8.16 0.93
C ARG A 33 0.99 6.71 1.38
N ILE A 34 2.22 6.24 1.60
CA ILE A 34 2.46 4.92 2.20
C ILE A 34 3.23 5.07 3.51
N GLU A 35 3.00 4.14 4.41
CA GLU A 35 3.73 3.94 5.65
C GLU A 35 4.37 2.55 5.58
N VAL A 36 5.67 2.50 5.81
CA VAL A 36 6.46 1.27 5.83
C VAL A 36 6.89 1.00 7.27
N GLN A 37 6.73 -0.23 7.73
CA GLN A 37 7.09 -0.66 9.08
C GLN A 37 7.88 -1.97 9.06
N PRO A 38 8.70 -2.27 10.08
CA PRO A 38 9.05 -1.42 11.21
C PRO A 38 10.11 -0.36 10.84
N LYS A 39 10.18 0.72 11.64
CA LYS A 39 11.14 1.84 11.43
C LYS A 39 12.61 1.41 11.42
N ASN A 40 12.94 0.33 12.11
CA ASN A 40 14.32 -0.14 12.32
C ASN A 40 14.58 -1.50 11.64
N ALA A 41 13.95 -1.73 10.48
CA ALA A 41 14.21 -2.90 9.65
C ALA A 41 15.70 -2.94 9.25
N ARG A 42 16.31 -4.11 9.34
CA ARG A 42 17.73 -4.36 8.99
C ARG A 42 17.90 -4.75 7.53
N ASP A 43 16.84 -5.25 6.91
CA ASP A 43 16.79 -5.56 5.49
C ASP A 43 15.37 -5.38 4.93
N THR A 44 15.23 -5.52 3.61
CA THR A 44 13.96 -5.27 2.90
C THR A 44 12.90 -6.35 3.15
N GLN A 45 13.28 -7.55 3.60
CA GLN A 45 12.31 -8.63 3.90
C GLN A 45 11.62 -8.39 5.25
N GLU A 46 12.21 -7.54 6.11
CA GLU A 46 11.59 -7.11 7.36
C GLU A 46 10.59 -5.97 7.17
N THR A 47 10.53 -5.32 5.99
CA THR A 47 9.64 -4.19 5.75
C THR A 47 8.29 -4.59 5.17
N ASP A 48 7.21 -4.14 5.81
CA ASP A 48 5.83 -4.30 5.39
C ASP A 48 5.16 -2.94 5.12
N CYS A 49 4.18 -2.94 4.19
CA CYS A 49 3.33 -1.79 3.95
C CYS A 49 2.21 -1.72 5.00
N ALA A 50 2.37 -0.85 6.00
CA ALA A 50 1.38 -0.61 7.04
C ALA A 50 0.16 0.19 6.54
N THR A 51 0.21 0.69 5.31
CA THR A 51 -0.94 1.31 4.62
C THR A 51 -1.94 0.29 4.08
N PHE A 52 -1.65 -1.01 4.15
CA PHE A 52 -2.62 -2.03 3.76
C PHE A 52 -3.96 -1.84 4.50
N ILE A 53 -5.02 -1.66 3.70
CA ILE A 53 -6.40 -1.78 4.15
C ILE A 53 -7.16 -2.56 3.09
N THR A 54 -8.15 -3.34 3.51
CA THR A 54 -9.11 -3.98 2.61
C THR A 54 -10.14 -2.98 2.11
N GLU A 55 -10.81 -3.30 0.99
CA GLU A 55 -11.98 -2.55 0.52
C GLU A 55 -13.07 -2.41 1.60
N ALA A 56 -13.28 -3.45 2.43
CA ALA A 56 -14.23 -3.39 3.53
C ALA A 56 -13.85 -2.33 4.57
N GLN A 57 -12.56 -2.22 4.91
CA GLN A 57 -12.05 -1.23 5.87
C GLN A 57 -12.04 0.20 5.30
N ALA A 58 -11.87 0.35 3.99
CA ALA A 58 -11.89 1.66 3.32
C ALA A 58 -13.28 2.31 3.27
N ASN A 59 -14.35 1.52 3.43
CA ASN A 59 -15.74 1.96 3.38
C ASN A 59 -16.38 2.17 4.77
N LEU A 60 -15.57 2.13 5.85
CA LEU A 60 -15.97 2.44 7.22
C LEU A 60 -15.70 3.90 7.55
#